data_AF-A0A9P7WXQ7-F1
#
_entry.id   AF-A0A9P7WXQ7-F1
#
_cell.length_a   1.000
_cell.length_b   1.000
_cell.length_c   1.000
_cell.angle_alpha   90.00
_cell.angle_beta   90.00
_cell.angle_gamma   90.00
#
_symmetry.space_group_name_H-M   'P 1'
#
loop_
_entity.id
_entity.type
_entity.pdbx_description
1 polymer ?
#
loop_
_entity_poly.entity_id
_entity_poly.type
_entity_poly.pdbx_seq_one_letter_code
_entity_poly.pdbx_strand_id
1 'polypeptide(L)'
;MSVQGQGRALSESPECLNCFSRLPIESVARIFLFVLPHPSCALRATSKHHYAPLHLLAQVSKGWRDIVLGWPSLWFRVDSHTHRRIWSAALERSKQSPITVSMMEDDPRF
;
A
#
# COMPACT_ATOMS: atom_id res chain seq x y z
N MET A 1 5.99 -41.86 -43.40
CA MET A 1 7.02 -41.24 -42.55
C MET A 1 6.34 -40.19 -41.70
N SER A 2 5.90 -40.58 -40.50
CA SER A 2 5.27 -39.69 -39.51
C SER A 2 6.31 -39.25 -38.50
N VAL A 3 6.41 -37.95 -38.26
CA VAL A 3 7.10 -37.41 -37.08
C VAL A 3 6.09 -36.50 -36.38
N GLN A 4 5.38 -37.09 -35.41
CA GLN A 4 4.51 -36.35 -34.49
C GLN A 4 5.41 -35.70 -33.45
N GLY A 5 5.67 -34.40 -33.61
CA GLY A 5 6.31 -33.56 -32.61
C GLY A 5 5.35 -33.35 -31.44
N GLN A 6 5.56 -34.09 -30.36
CA GLN A 6 4.90 -33.90 -29.08
C GLN A 6 5.42 -32.61 -28.44
N GLY A 7 4.72 -31.51 -28.70
CA GLY A 7 4.87 -30.27 -27.93
C GLY A 7 4.41 -30.53 -26.51
N ARG A 8 5.37 -30.68 -25.58
CA ARG A 8 5.14 -30.66 -24.14
C ARG A 8 4.38 -29.39 -23.78
N ALA A 9 3.08 -29.52 -23.49
CA ALA A 9 2.37 -28.55 -22.69
C ALA A 9 3.03 -28.55 -21.31
N LEU A 10 3.86 -27.53 -21.05
CA LEU A 10 4.25 -27.17 -19.70
C LEU A 10 2.96 -26.81 -18.97
N SER A 11 2.46 -27.74 -18.15
CA SER A 11 1.40 -27.48 -17.19
C SER A 11 1.95 -26.49 -16.17
N GLU A 12 1.83 -25.20 -16.44
CA GLU A 12 1.98 -24.18 -15.42
C GLU A 12 0.92 -24.44 -14.35
N SER A 13 1.35 -24.95 -13.20
CA SER A 13 0.46 -25.14 -12.05
C SER A 13 -0.09 -23.77 -11.63
N PRO A 14 -1.41 -23.54 -11.64
CA PRO A 14 -2.01 -22.25 -11.26
C PRO A 14 -1.90 -21.96 -9.75
N GLU A 15 -1.32 -22.87 -8.96
CA GLU A 15 -1.36 -22.84 -7.50
C GLU A 15 -0.34 -21.88 -6.86
N CYS A 16 0.66 -21.41 -7.61
CA CYS A 16 1.69 -20.51 -7.07
C CYS A 16 1.32 -19.03 -7.09
N LEU A 17 0.28 -18.62 -7.84
CA LEU A 17 -0.09 -17.20 -7.98
C LEU A 17 -0.73 -16.60 -6.72
N ASN A 18 -1.03 -17.40 -5.70
CA ASN A 18 -1.82 -16.98 -4.54
C ASN A 18 -1.17 -17.28 -3.19
N CYS A 19 0.16 -17.39 -3.11
CA CYS A 19 0.86 -17.54 -1.82
C CYS A 19 0.55 -16.38 -0.84
N PHE A 20 0.17 -15.22 -1.36
CA PHE A 20 -0.24 -14.06 -0.58
C PHE A 20 -1.55 -14.26 0.20
N SER A 21 -2.47 -15.10 -0.29
CA SER A 21 -3.74 -15.39 0.41
C SER A 21 -3.56 -16.34 1.59
N ARG A 22 -2.39 -16.99 1.70
CA ARG A 22 -2.02 -17.88 2.81
C ARG A 22 -1.34 -17.14 3.97
N LEU A 23 -0.98 -15.88 3.78
CA LEU A 23 -0.38 -15.07 4.84
C LEU A 23 -1.46 -14.57 5.79
N PRO A 24 -1.18 -14.54 7.11
CA PRO A 24 -2.00 -13.77 8.04
C PRO A 24 -2.12 -12.32 7.58
N ILE A 25 -3.30 -11.73 7.81
CA ILE A 25 -3.63 -10.38 7.38
C ILE A 25 -2.65 -9.35 7.97
N GLU A 26 -2.17 -9.60 9.19
CA GLU A 26 -1.18 -8.81 9.90
C GLU A 26 0.16 -8.78 9.17
N SER A 27 0.58 -9.92 8.63
CA SER A 27 1.83 -10.05 7.88
C SER A 27 1.76 -9.26 6.58
N VAL A 28 0.63 -9.33 5.88
CA VAL A 28 0.38 -8.54 4.66
C VAL A 28 0.40 -7.05 4.96
N ALA A 29 -0.30 -6.61 6.02
CA ALA A 29 -0.32 -5.21 6.42
C ALA A 29 1.09 -4.70 6.77
N ARG A 30 1.91 -5.52 7.43
CA ARG A 30 3.33 -5.19 7.68
C ARG A 30 4.14 -5.08 6.40
N ILE A 31 3.94 -5.97 5.44
CA ILE A 31 4.58 -5.86 4.12
C ILE A 31 4.21 -4.53 3.47
N PHE A 32 2.94 -4.11 3.55
CA PHE A 32 2.51 -2.83 2.99
C PHE A 32 3.22 -1.64 3.65
N LEU A 33 3.48 -1.68 4.96
CA LEU A 33 4.26 -0.64 5.65
C LEU A 33 5.67 -0.48 5.07
N PHE A 34 6.31 -1.56 4.63
CA PHE A 34 7.64 -1.50 3.99
C PHE A 34 7.62 -0.89 2.59
N VAL A 35 6.46 -0.81 1.94
CA VAL A 35 6.29 -0.14 0.65
C VAL A 35 6.17 1.39 0.84
N LEU A 36 5.80 1.84 2.04
CA LEU A 36 5.60 3.26 2.33
C LEU A 36 6.93 3.98 2.54
N PRO A 37 6.99 5.28 2.23
CA PRO A 37 8.19 6.08 2.46
C PRO A 37 8.63 6.03 3.93
N HIS A 38 9.91 5.73 4.15
CA HIS A 38 10.47 5.77 5.49
C HIS A 38 10.53 7.23 6.00
N PRO A 39 10.14 7.51 7.27
CA PRO A 39 10.13 8.86 7.84
C PRO A 39 11.46 9.61 7.74
N SER A 40 12.59 8.91 7.70
CA SER A 40 13.92 9.52 7.59
C SER A 40 14.20 10.13 6.21
N CYS A 41 13.41 9.80 5.19
CA CYS A 41 13.58 10.33 3.84
C CYS A 41 12.73 11.59 3.66
N ALA A 42 13.29 12.76 4.01
CA ALA A 42 12.60 14.06 3.94
C ALA A 42 11.95 14.33 2.57
N LEU A 43 12.62 13.98 1.47
CA LEU A 43 12.10 14.14 0.09
C LEU A 43 10.83 13.33 -0.20
N ARG A 44 10.57 12.25 0.56
CA ARG A 44 9.41 11.37 0.37
C ARG A 44 8.46 11.40 1.57
N ALA A 45 8.67 12.35 2.49
CA ALA A 45 7.91 12.45 3.74
C ALA A 45 6.50 13.06 3.58
N THR A 46 6.04 13.28 2.34
CA THR A 46 4.72 13.87 2.07
C THR A 46 3.61 12.82 2.08
N SER A 47 2.41 13.25 2.43
CA SER A 47 1.16 12.50 2.32
C SER A 47 0.94 11.95 0.92
N LYS A 48 1.26 12.71 -0.13
CA LYS A 48 1.16 12.25 -1.53
C LYS A 48 2.02 11.01 -1.77
N HIS A 49 3.27 11.02 -1.32
CA HIS A 49 4.17 9.88 -1.47
C HIS A 49 3.79 8.71 -0.56
N HIS A 50 3.09 8.97 0.54
CA HIS A 50 2.56 7.96 1.45
C HIS A 50 1.31 7.26 0.91
N TYR A 51 0.33 8.01 0.40
CA TYR A 51 -0.96 7.47 -0.01
C TYR A 51 -1.01 6.94 -1.44
N ALA A 52 -0.08 7.36 -2.32
CA ALA A 52 -0.05 6.84 -3.69
C ALA A 52 0.21 5.32 -3.75
N PRO A 53 1.20 4.74 -3.03
CA PRO A 53 1.37 3.29 -2.97
C PRO A 53 0.17 2.58 -2.37
N LEU A 54 -0.43 3.11 -1.29
CA LEU A 54 -1.63 2.53 -0.67
C LEU A 54 -2.80 2.46 -1.66
N HIS A 55 -2.97 3.49 -2.48
CA HIS A 55 -3.98 3.49 -3.53
C HIS A 55 -3.75 2.37 -4.54
N LEU A 56 -2.51 2.15 -4.98
CA LEU A 56 -2.16 1.07 -5.90
C LEU A 56 -2.39 -0.32 -5.28
N LEU A 57 -1.99 -0.52 -4.02
CA LEU A 57 -2.21 -1.77 -3.29
C LEU A 57 -3.70 -2.10 -3.17
N ALA A 58 -4.55 -1.09 -2.92
CA ALA A 58 -6.01 -1.24 -2.84
C ALA A 58 -6.69 -1.58 -4.19
N GLN A 59 -5.97 -1.48 -5.31
CA GLN A 59 -6.47 -1.87 -6.63
C GLN A 59 -6.16 -3.33 -7.00
N VAL A 60 -5.23 -3.99 -6.29
CA VAL A 60 -4.79 -5.36 -6.61
C VAL A 60 -5.90 -6.39 -6.44
N SER A 61 -6.59 -6.37 -5.29
CA SER A 61 -7.69 -7.28 -5.01
C SER A 61 -8.63 -6.71 -3.93
N LYS A 62 -9.82 -7.30 -3.77
CA LYS A 62 -10.72 -6.95 -2.67
C LYS A 62 -10.06 -7.16 -1.31
N GLY A 63 -9.36 -8.29 -1.12
CA GLY A 63 -8.66 -8.56 0.15
C GLY A 63 -7.59 -7.52 0.47
N TRP A 64 -6.81 -7.08 -0.52
CA TRP A 64 -5.79 -6.05 -0.31
C TRP A 64 -6.41 -4.70 0.01
N ARG A 65 -7.53 -4.37 -0.63
CA ARG A 65 -8.30 -3.16 -0.32
C ARG A 65 -8.80 -3.17 1.12
N ASP A 66 -9.38 -4.28 1.56
CA ASP A 66 -9.91 -4.41 2.93
C ASP A 66 -8.79 -4.23 3.96
N ILE A 67 -7.58 -4.73 3.67
CA ILE A 67 -6.38 -4.52 4.49
C ILE A 67 -5.97 -3.04 4.51
N VAL A 68 -5.83 -2.43 3.33
CA VAL A 68 -5.42 -1.01 3.22
C VAL A 68 -6.38 -0.10 3.97
N LEU A 69 -7.69 -0.34 3.85
CA LEU A 69 -8.71 0.48 4.50
C LEU A 69 -8.88 0.17 5.99
N GLY A 70 -8.64 -1.08 6.40
CA GLY A 70 -8.89 -1.56 7.75
C GLY A 70 -7.70 -1.46 8.71
N TRP A 71 -6.46 -1.38 8.20
CA TRP A 71 -5.27 -1.42 9.04
C TRP A 71 -4.83 -0.02 9.51
N PRO A 72 -4.99 0.32 10.80
CA PRO A 72 -4.85 1.71 11.25
C PRO A 72 -3.46 2.30 11.06
N SER A 73 -2.41 1.48 11.22
CA SER A 73 -1.02 1.91 11.06
C SER A 73 -0.66 2.29 9.63
N LEU A 74 -1.48 1.99 8.62
CA LEU A 74 -1.26 2.49 7.26
C LEU A 74 -1.70 3.95 7.09
N TRP A 75 -2.55 4.46 7.99
CA TRP A 75 -3.14 5.80 7.97
C TRP A 75 -2.46 6.76 8.94
N PHE A 76 -1.18 6.53 9.25
CA PHE A 76 -0.47 7.25 10.29
C PHE A 76 0.09 8.62 9.88
N ARG A 77 -0.02 9.05 8.62
CA ARG A 77 0.68 10.25 8.14
C ARG A 77 -0.24 11.21 7.41
N VAL A 78 -0.22 12.46 7.82
CA VAL A 78 -0.88 13.57 7.12
C VAL A 78 0.02 14.81 7.18
N ASP A 79 -0.17 15.72 6.24
CA ASP A 79 0.54 17.01 6.21
C ASP A 79 -0.42 18.18 5.92
N SER A 80 0.07 19.40 6.11
CA SER A 80 -0.70 20.64 5.91
C SER A 80 -1.31 20.78 4.51
N HIS A 81 -0.68 20.22 3.48
CA HIS A 81 -1.17 20.25 2.10
C HIS A 81 -2.07 19.07 1.74
N THR A 82 -2.31 18.14 2.67
CA THR A 82 -3.13 16.96 2.45
C THR A 82 -4.57 17.36 2.20
N HIS A 83 -5.15 16.88 1.10
CA HIS A 83 -6.55 17.15 0.79
C HIS A 83 -7.48 16.71 1.94
N ARG A 84 -8.47 17.55 2.29
CA ARG A 84 -9.38 17.36 3.44
C ARG A 84 -10.03 15.98 3.51
N ARG A 85 -10.35 15.35 2.36
CA ARG A 85 -10.92 14.00 2.32
C ARG A 85 -9.94 12.91 2.78
N ILE A 86 -8.66 13.07 2.47
CA ILE A 86 -7.61 12.14 2.94
C ILE A 86 -7.39 12.37 4.42
N TRP A 87 -7.39 13.62 4.87
CA TRP A 87 -7.30 13.97 6.29
C TRP A 87 -8.43 13.31 7.10
N SER A 88 -9.69 13.47 6.67
CA SER A 88 -10.83 12.84 7.35
C SER A 88 -10.72 11.31 7.34
N ALA A 89 -10.33 10.73 6.22
CA ALA A 89 -10.15 9.29 6.11
C ALA A 89 -9.02 8.77 7.01
N ALA A 90 -7.92 9.51 7.12
CA ALA A 90 -6.81 9.16 8.00
C ALA A 90 -7.23 9.20 9.47
N LEU A 91 -7.93 10.25 9.90
CA LEU A 91 -8.47 10.36 11.26
C LEU A 91 -9.45 9.21 11.59
N GLU A 92 -10.34 8.88 10.66
CA GLU A 92 -11.32 7.81 10.86
C GLU A 92 -10.65 6.43 10.95
N ARG A 93 -9.64 6.19 10.09
CA ARG A 93 -9.04 4.86 9.93
C ARG A 93 -7.87 4.60 10.87
N SER A 94 -7.16 5.63 11.30
CA SER A 94 -6.08 5.49 12.29
C SER A 94 -6.59 5.06 13.65
N LYS A 95 -7.87 5.32 13.98
CA LYS A 95 -8.49 4.97 15.27
C LYS A 95 -7.61 5.43 16.44
N GLN A 96 -7.07 4.49 17.22
CA GLN A 96 -6.17 4.75 18.36
C GLN A 96 -4.67 4.72 18.00
N SER A 97 -4.34 4.46 16.73
CA SER A 97 -2.95 4.49 16.24
C SER A 97 -2.46 5.93 16.19
N PRO A 98 -1.22 6.21 16.63
CA PRO A 98 -0.61 7.52 16.51
C PRO A 98 -0.61 8.01 15.06
N ILE A 99 -0.94 9.28 14.86
CA ILE A 99 -0.83 9.98 13.58
C ILE A 99 0.29 11.01 13.69
N THR A 100 1.22 10.98 12.75
CA THR A 100 2.21 12.02 12.52
C THR A 100 1.62 13.09 11.60
N VAL A 101 1.60 14.32 12.11
CA VAL A 101 1.24 15.51 11.35
C VAL A 101 2.51 16.27 11.00
N SER A 102 2.80 16.43 9.71
CA SER A 102 3.90 17.27 9.25
C SER A 102 3.37 18.63 8.82
N MET A 103 3.85 19.71 9.44
CA MET A 103 3.64 21.05 8.89
C MET A 103 4.72 21.27 7.85
N MET A 104 4.33 21.37 6.57
CA MET A 104 5.23 21.87 5.56
C MET A 104 5.13 23.39 5.57
N GLU A 105 6.26 24.05 5.78
CA GLU A 105 6.37 25.49 5.56
C GLU A 105 6.24 25.72 4.05
N ASP A 106 5.35 26.63 3.65
CA ASP A 106 5.38 27.18 2.30
C ASP A 106 6.77 27.82 2.14
N ASP A 107 7.63 27.25 1.29
CA ASP A 107 8.89 27.90 0.95
C ASP A 107 8.51 29.20 0.19
N PRO A 108 8.73 30.39 0.76
CA PRO A 108 8.24 31.66 0.20
C PRO A 108 9.00 32.10 -1.05
N ARG A 109 9.77 31.19 -1.67
CA ARG A 109 10.65 31.42 -2.82
C ARG A 109 10.02 31.03 -4.16
N PHE A 110 8.73 30.71 -4.20
CA PHE A 110 7.94 30.56 -5.43
C PHE A 110 6.69 31.42 -5.41
#